data_AF-A0A2M6X2Z0-F1
#
_entry.id   AF-A0A2M6X2Z0-F1
#
_cell.length_a   1.000
_cell.length_b   1.000
_cell.length_c   1.000
_cell.angle_alpha   90.00
_cell.angle_beta   90.00
_cell.angle_gamma   90.00
#
_symmetry.space_group_name_H-M   'P 1'
#
loop_
_entity.id
_entity.type
_entity.pdbx_description
1 polymer ?
#
loop_
_entity_poly.entity_id
_entity_poly.type
_entity_poly.pdbx_seq_one_letter_code
_entity_poly.pdbx_strand_id
1 'polypeptide(L)'
;MNKQTQFRVFLDTNAQDALTEMLQELKDSGDFVKINPSRLVSWIVEGFRKESFEKKKDQIIQDHFNSKEYLRDLATKIQSSDNAADILANALQKIQMRNKRTNVKKSKKEKLAEEDQPEGI
;
A
#
# COMPACT_ATOMS: atom_id res chain seq x y z
N MET A 1 -0.18 -33.87 -3.44
CA MET A 1 -0.06 -33.18 -4.75
C MET A 1 -0.31 -31.69 -4.53
N ASN A 2 0.74 -30.87 -4.40
CA ASN A 2 0.58 -29.42 -4.28
C ASN A 2 0.37 -28.85 -5.69
N LYS A 3 -0.87 -28.45 -6.01
CA LYS A 3 -1.17 -27.66 -7.21
C LYS A 3 -0.41 -26.33 -7.10
N GLN A 4 0.69 -26.19 -7.83
CA GLN A 4 1.31 -24.88 -8.01
C GLN A 4 0.41 -24.06 -8.93
N THR A 5 -0.45 -23.24 -8.35
CA THR A 5 -1.22 -22.23 -9.09
C THR A 5 -0.24 -21.15 -9.51
N GLN A 6 0.22 -21.20 -10.76
CA GLN A 6 1.14 -20.19 -11.31
C GLN A 6 0.36 -18.90 -11.56
N PHE A 7 0.44 -17.97 -10.61
CA PHE A 7 -0.14 -16.63 -10.77
C PHE A 7 0.92 -15.71 -11.40
N ARG A 8 0.60 -15.09 -12.54
CA ARG A 8 1.48 -14.07 -13.15
C ARG A 8 1.19 -12.73 -12.48
N VAL A 9 2.16 -12.22 -11.74
CA VAL A 9 2.10 -10.88 -11.15
C VAL A 9 2.64 -9.89 -12.16
N PHE A 10 1.84 -8.90 -12.51
CA PHE A 10 2.30 -7.74 -13.27
C PHE A 10 2.77 -6.69 -12.27
N LEU A 11 4.01 -6.24 -12.46
CA LEU A 11 4.60 -5.17 -11.68
C LEU A 11 4.46 -3.86 -12.46
N ASP A 12 4.11 -2.78 -11.79
CA ASP A 12 4.18 -1.45 -12.37
C ASP A 12 5.65 -1.07 -12.64
N THR A 13 5.88 -0.13 -13.55
CA THR A 13 7.22 0.26 -14.03
C THR A 13 8.19 0.56 -12.88
N ASN A 14 7.75 1.35 -11.90
CA ASN A 14 8.57 1.70 -10.74
C ASN A 14 8.94 0.47 -9.88
N ALA A 15 8.04 -0.50 -9.76
CA ALA A 15 8.30 -1.73 -9.00
C ALA A 15 9.22 -2.69 -9.77
N GLN A 16 9.16 -2.66 -11.10
CA GLN A 16 10.08 -3.39 -11.96
C GLN A 16 11.50 -2.80 -11.91
N ASP A 17 11.63 -1.48 -11.87
CA ASP A 17 12.92 -0.80 -11.72
C ASP A 17 13.56 -1.14 -10.37
N ALA A 18 12.80 -1.02 -9.28
CA ALA A 18 13.27 -1.39 -7.94
C ALA A 18 13.68 -2.88 -7.84
N LEU A 19 12.94 -3.79 -8.51
CA LEU A 19 13.33 -5.19 -8.59
C LEU A 19 14.65 -5.38 -9.34
N THR A 20 14.86 -4.61 -10.41
CA THR A 20 16.08 -4.66 -11.21
C THR A 20 17.28 -4.14 -10.44
N GLU A 21 17.13 -3.04 -9.70
CA GLU A 21 18.16 -2.50 -8.80
C GLU A 21 18.56 -3.53 -7.73
N MET A 22 17.59 -4.13 -7.03
CA MET A 22 17.87 -5.18 -6.04
C MET A 22 18.62 -6.38 -6.66
N LEU A 23 18.28 -6.76 -7.89
CA LEU A 23 18.98 -7.85 -8.59
C LEU A 23 20.39 -7.46 -9.00
N GLN A 24 20.62 -6.19 -9.34
CA GLN A 24 21.93 -5.66 -9.69
C GLN A 24 22.83 -5.66 -8.47
N GLU A 25 22.37 -5.14 -7.33
CA GLU A 25 23.11 -5.16 -6.05
C GLU A 25 23.51 -6.57 -5.63
N LEU A 26 22.61 -7.55 -5.82
CA LEU A 26 22.88 -8.95 -5.50
C LEU A 26 23.91 -9.60 -6.42
N LYS A 27 24.01 -9.16 -7.69
CA LYS A 27 25.06 -9.60 -8.61
C LYS A 27 26.40 -8.97 -8.27
N ASP A 28 26.39 -7.67 -7.96
CA ASP A 28 27.59 -6.91 -7.60
C ASP A 28 28.20 -7.41 -6.27
N SER A 29 27.36 -7.96 -5.38
CA SER A 29 27.77 -8.57 -4.11
C SER A 29 28.47 -9.93 -4.26
N GLY A 30 28.44 -10.56 -5.44
CA GLY A 30 29.22 -11.76 -5.72
C GLY A 30 28.77 -12.60 -6.92
N ASP A 31 29.73 -13.01 -7.75
CA ASP A 31 29.55 -13.81 -8.98
C ASP A 31 28.88 -15.20 -8.77
N PHE A 32 28.73 -15.65 -7.52
CA PHE A 32 28.14 -16.94 -7.18
C PHE A 32 26.62 -16.89 -6.98
N VAL A 33 26.01 -15.70 -6.97
CA VAL A 33 24.59 -15.53 -6.65
C VAL A 33 23.73 -15.54 -7.92
N LYS A 34 23.22 -16.72 -8.28
CA LYS A 34 22.24 -16.87 -9.37
C LYS A 34 20.82 -16.82 -8.83
N ILE A 35 20.21 -15.64 -8.83
CA ILE A 35 18.83 -15.43 -8.40
C ILE A 35 17.91 -15.25 -9.61
N ASN A 36 16.82 -16.02 -9.64
CA ASN A 36 15.75 -15.82 -10.60
C ASN A 36 14.81 -14.71 -10.07
N PRO A 37 14.48 -13.67 -10.86
CA PRO A 37 13.58 -12.59 -10.46
C PRO A 37 12.26 -13.09 -9.85
N SER A 38 11.65 -14.12 -10.44
CA SER A 38 10.38 -14.67 -9.93
C SER A 38 10.53 -15.28 -8.54
N ARG A 39 11.68 -15.91 -8.26
CA ARG A 39 11.97 -16.52 -6.96
C ARG A 39 12.25 -15.45 -5.90
N LEU A 40 12.90 -14.36 -6.28
CA LEU A 40 13.11 -13.20 -5.42
C LEU A 40 11.78 -12.55 -5.04
N VAL A 41 10.88 -12.34 -6.02
CA VAL A 41 9.55 -11.78 -5.76
C VAL A 41 8.75 -12.69 -4.80
N SER A 42 8.73 -14.00 -5.02
CA SER A 42 8.08 -14.93 -4.10
C SER A 42 8.65 -14.84 -2.68
N TRP A 43 9.98 -14.75 -2.55
CA TRP A 43 10.65 -14.62 -1.26
C TRP A 43 10.29 -13.31 -0.54
N ILE A 44 10.28 -12.18 -1.26
CA ILE A 44 9.89 -10.87 -0.72
C ILE A 44 8.43 -10.90 -0.24
N VAL A 45 7.52 -11.47 -1.03
CA VAL A 45 6.09 -11.53 -0.67
C VAL A 45 5.87 -12.38 0.58
N GLU A 46 6.54 -13.53 0.69
CA GLU A 46 6.46 -14.38 1.88
C GLU A 46 7.05 -13.70 3.12
N GLY A 47 8.23 -13.07 2.99
CA GLY A 47 8.86 -12.32 4.07
C GLY A 47 8.01 -11.14 4.53
N PHE A 48 7.47 -10.37 3.57
CA PHE A 48 6.57 -9.26 3.84
C PHE A 48 5.33 -9.72 4.61
N ARG A 49 4.72 -10.85 4.22
CA ARG A 49 3.54 -11.39 4.93
C ARG A 49 3.83 -11.72 6.39
N LYS A 50 5.01 -12.31 6.67
CA LYS A 50 5.39 -12.76 8.01
C LYS A 50 5.77 -11.59 8.92
N GLU A 51 6.52 -10.61 8.42
CA GLU A 51 7.19 -9.63 9.27
C GLU A 51 6.50 -8.25 9.28
N SER A 52 5.94 -7.86 8.13
CA SER A 52 5.53 -6.48 7.88
C SER A 52 4.03 -6.32 7.62
N PHE A 53 3.36 -7.35 7.10
CA PHE A 53 1.97 -7.22 6.68
C PHE A 53 1.04 -6.89 7.84
N GLU A 54 1.11 -7.59 8.98
CA GLU A 54 0.21 -7.28 10.11
C GLU A 54 0.39 -5.86 10.63
N LYS A 55 1.64 -5.35 10.64
CA LYS A 55 1.93 -3.98 11.08
C LYS A 55 1.45 -2.93 10.08
N LYS A 56 1.50 -3.23 8.79
CA LYS A 56 1.15 -2.31 7.70
C LYS A 56 -0.27 -2.50 7.16
N LYS A 57 -0.99 -3.53 7.59
CA LYS A 57 -2.33 -3.91 7.10
C LYS A 57 -3.31 -2.74 7.15
N ASP A 58 -3.39 -2.06 8.30
CA ASP A 58 -4.30 -0.92 8.46
C ASP A 58 -3.93 0.26 7.56
N GLN A 59 -2.64 0.45 7.30
CA GLN A 59 -2.16 1.48 6.37
C GLN A 59 -2.53 1.12 4.93
N ILE A 60 -2.34 -0.14 4.52
CA ILE A 60 -2.72 -0.64 3.19
C ILE A 60 -4.24 -0.48 2.96
N ILE A 61 -5.05 -0.87 3.95
CA ILE A 61 -6.51 -0.70 3.88
C ILE A 61 -6.86 0.78 3.69
N GLN A 62 -6.18 1.68 4.39
CA GLN A 62 -6.43 3.12 4.27
C GLN A 62 -6.01 3.68 2.90
N ASP A 63 -4.85 3.27 2.39
CA ASP A 63 -4.28 3.78 1.14
C ASP A 63 -5.08 3.28 -0.09
N HIS A 64 -5.60 2.05 -0.02
CA HIS A 64 -6.42 1.44 -1.08
C HIS A 64 -7.93 1.50 -0.83
N PHE A 65 -8.38 2.30 0.14
CA PHE A 65 -9.81 2.40 0.44
C PHE A 65 -10.58 3.04 -0.73
N ASN A 66 -11.54 2.28 -1.25
CA ASN A 66 -12.42 2.71 -2.32
C ASN A 66 -13.72 3.29 -1.75
N SER A 67 -13.80 4.62 -1.74
CA SER A 67 -14.96 5.35 -1.21
C SER A 67 -16.27 4.99 -1.91
N LYS A 68 -16.24 4.67 -3.22
CA LYS A 68 -17.46 4.37 -4.00
C LYS A 68 -18.06 3.03 -3.58
N GLU A 69 -17.23 2.00 -3.49
CA GLU A 69 -17.65 0.68 -3.02
C GLU A 69 -18.08 0.73 -1.55
N TYR A 70 -17.36 1.49 -0.71
CA TYR A 70 -17.75 1.69 0.69
C TYR A 70 -19.13 2.34 0.83
N LEU A 71 -19.42 3.40 0.05
CA LEU A 71 -20.72 4.06 0.09
C LEU A 71 -21.84 3.19 -0.47
N ARG A 72 -21.56 2.36 -1.49
CA ARG A 72 -22.52 1.40 -2.04
C ARG A 72 -22.92 0.35 -0.99
N ASP A 73 -21.94 -0.22 -0.27
CA ASP A 73 -22.18 -1.17 0.83
C ASP A 73 -22.89 -0.51 2.01
N LEU A 74 -22.65 0.79 2.24
CA LEU A 74 -23.37 1.56 3.26
C LEU A 74 -24.83 1.77 2.88
N ALA A 75 -25.11 2.11 1.62
CA ALA A 75 -26.45 2.33 1.12
C ALA A 75 -27.30 1.05 1.20
N THR A 76 -26.73 -0.11 0.86
CA THR A 76 -27.42 -1.40 1.01
C THR A 76 -27.68 -1.75 2.48
N LYS A 77 -26.75 -1.44 3.40
CA LYS A 77 -26.93 -1.63 4.84
C LYS A 77 -28.01 -0.73 5.43
N ILE A 78 -28.09 0.52 4.98
CA ILE A 78 -29.14 1.46 5.37
C ILE A 78 -30.52 1.01 4.87
N GLN A 79 -30.61 0.49 3.65
CA GLN A 79 -31.86 -0.03 3.11
C GLN A 79 -32.36 -1.28 3.84
N SER A 80 -31.45 -2.02 4.50
CA SER A 80 -31.76 -3.29 5.18
C SER A 80 -31.87 -3.17 6.70
N SER A 81 -31.76 -1.96 7.27
CA SER A 81 -31.68 -1.72 8.71
C SER A 81 -32.55 -0.55 9.13
N ASP A 82 -33.29 -0.69 10.23
CA ASP A 82 -34.10 0.38 10.81
C ASP A 82 -33.24 1.50 11.46
N ASN A 83 -31.94 1.27 11.67
CA ASN A 83 -31.01 2.22 12.30
C ASN A 83 -30.09 2.93 11.28
N ALA A 84 -30.71 3.50 10.24
CA ALA A 84 -30.01 4.25 9.19
C ALA A 84 -29.13 5.38 9.72
N ALA A 85 -29.61 6.12 10.72
CA ALA A 85 -28.92 7.30 11.27
C ALA A 85 -27.61 6.93 11.99
N ASP A 86 -27.59 5.85 12.76
CA ASP A 86 -26.39 5.40 13.48
C ASP A 86 -25.33 4.84 12.53
N ILE A 87 -25.76 4.18 11.45
CA ILE A 87 -24.87 3.67 10.41
C ILE A 87 -24.22 4.84 9.67
N LEU A 88 -24.99 5.89 9.35
CA LEU A 88 -24.49 7.09 8.68
C LEU A 88 -23.53 7.90 9.59
N ALA A 89 -23.88 8.08 10.86
CA ALA A 89 -23.07 8.81 11.83
C ALA A 89 -21.69 8.16 12.03
N ASN A 90 -21.66 6.83 12.19
CA ASN A 90 -20.41 6.07 12.30
C ASN A 90 -19.56 6.13 11.02
N ALA A 91 -20.21 6.13 9.85
CA ALA A 91 -19.52 6.26 8.57
C ALA A 91 -18.86 7.63 8.40
N LEU A 92 -19.60 8.71 8.71
CA LEU A 92 -19.09 10.08 8.65
C LEU A 92 -17.93 10.30 9.61
N GLN A 93 -18.01 9.76 10.83
CA GLN A 93 -16.92 9.86 11.80
C GLN A 93 -15.64 9.17 11.31
N LYS A 94 -15.77 7.98 10.69
CA LYS A 94 -14.64 7.26 10.08
C LYS A 94 -14.02 8.03 8.91
N ILE A 95 -14.84 8.66 8.06
CA ILE A 95 -14.38 9.47 6.93
C ILE A 95 -13.68 10.76 7.41
N GLN A 96 -14.23 11.44 8.41
CA GLN A 96 -13.64 12.66 8.98
C GLN A 96 -12.29 12.40 9.64
N MET A 97 -12.16 11.31 10.41
CA MET A 97 -10.87 10.93 10.99
C MET A 97 -9.82 10.61 9.92
N ARG A 98 -10.24 10.11 8.75
CA ARG A 98 -9.34 9.85 7.62
C ARG A 98 -8.82 11.15 6.99
N ASN A 99 -9.72 12.09 6.71
CA ASN A 99 -9.36 13.36 6.06
C ASN A 99 -8.38 14.19 6.92
N LYS A 100 -8.51 14.12 8.25
CA LYS A 100 -7.61 14.80 9.18
C LYS A 100 -6.18 14.23 9.13
N ARG A 101 -6.02 12.92 8.93
CA ARG A 101 -4.70 12.25 8.80
C ARG A 101 -4.02 12.50 7.45
N THR A 102 -4.79 12.54 6.36
CA THR A 102 -4.25 12.87 5.04
C THR A 102 -3.76 14.32 4.97
N ASN A 103 -4.40 15.25 5.68
CA ASN A 103 -3.96 16.65 5.70
C ASN A 103 -2.63 16.83 6.45
N VAL A 104 -2.41 16.12 7.55
CA VAL A 104 -1.15 16.13 8.31
C VAL A 104 0.02 15.58 7.48
N LYS A 105 -0.20 14.54 6.66
CA LYS A 105 0.83 14.02 5.74
C LYS A 105 1.17 15.01 4.61
N LYS A 106 0.20 15.81 4.16
CA LYS A 106 0.40 16.83 3.13
C LYS A 106 1.25 18.00 3.67
N SER A 107 0.92 18.50 4.85
CA SER A 107 1.67 19.58 5.51
C SER A 107 3.11 19.18 5.87
N LYS A 108 3.38 17.89 6.12
CA LYS A 108 4.76 17.43 6.38
C LYS A 108 5.59 17.31 5.10
N LYS A 109 4.95 17.01 3.95
CA LYS A 109 5.61 16.94 2.64
C LYS A 109 5.93 18.34 2.09
N GLU A 110 5.11 19.34 2.40
CA GLU A 110 5.36 20.74 2.03
C GLU A 110 6.52 21.35 2.83
N LYS A 111 6.66 21.07 4.13
CA LYS A 111 7.79 21.58 4.94
C LYS A 111 9.16 21.01 4.55
N LEU A 112 9.22 19.77 4.05
CA LEU A 112 10.46 19.15 3.57
C LEU A 112 10.88 19.64 2.16
N ALA A 113 9.98 20.27 1.41
CA ALA A 113 10.28 20.84 0.10
C ALA A 113 10.77 22.30 0.16
N GLU A 114 10.61 22.95 1.32
CA GLU A 114 11.02 24.36 1.52
C GLU A 114 12.45 24.49 2.07
N GLU A 115 13.03 23.44 2.66
CA GLU A 115 14.42 23.46 3.20
C GLU A 115 15.50 23.12 2.14
N ASP A 116 15.12 22.73 0.92
CA ASP A 116 16.05 22.26 -0.13
C ASP A 116 16.24 23.27 -1.28
N GLN A 117 16.03 24.57 -1.03
CA GLN A 117 16.49 25.62 -1.93
C GLN A 117 17.95 25.99 -1.58
N PRO A 118 18.96 25.62 -2.40
CA PRO A 118 20.30 26.15 -2.22
C PRO A 118 20.28 27.66 -2.49
N GLU A 119 20.84 28.41 -1.56
CA GLU A 119 21.11 29.85 -1.68
C GLU A 119 21.76 30.14 -3.04
N GLY A 120 21.12 31.03 -3.80
CA GLY A 120 21.62 31.49 -5.09
C GLY A 120 22.94 32.24 -4.95
N ILE A 121 23.87 31.92 -5.84
CA ILE A 121 25.09 32.68 -6.14
C ILE A 121 24.72 33.97 -6.86
#